data_AF-A0A952SX32-F1
#
_entry.id   AF-A0A952SX32-F1
#
_cell.length_a   1.000
_cell.length_b   1.000
_cell.length_c   1.000
_cell.angle_alpha   90.00
_cell.angle_beta   90.00
_cell.angle_gamma   90.00
#
_symmetry.space_group_name_H-M   'P 1'
#
loop_
_entity.id
_entity.type
_entity.pdbx_description
1 polymer ?
#
loop_
_entity_poly.entity_id
_entity_poly.type
_entity_poly.pdbx_seq_one_letter_code
_entity_poly.pdbx_strand_id
1 'polypeptide(L)'
;MIGSRSRLLAITTGFVLLLTGLAQAEDDRSEPNAFLKGTFRFSTVKTCTDVVIGSIVHFYFNGTIIYDGAGSATLSQQGMLVLPGSTPLSFEERAELTYLPKPNGGFIQEGTFIAADHSYTVTGTRMIGQIDAQGSVVMLSGPMPSVKETVTSSAGGVSQYFCGASGTAVRIR
;
A
#
# COMPACT_ATOMS: atom_id res chain seq x y z
N MET A 1 -23.37 46.93 -13.10
CA MET A 1 -22.32 46.14 -12.44
C MET A 1 -22.99 45.13 -11.53
N ILE A 2 -23.14 43.90 -12.00
CA ILE A 2 -23.70 42.79 -11.23
C ILE A 2 -22.57 41.77 -11.19
N GLY A 3 -21.83 41.76 -10.08
CA GLY A 3 -20.67 40.93 -9.86
C GLY A 3 -20.96 39.88 -8.79
N SER A 4 -20.51 38.65 -9.06
CA SER A 4 -20.28 37.58 -8.08
C SER A 4 -21.51 36.85 -7.52
N ARG A 5 -22.15 36.02 -8.36
CA ARG A 5 -22.85 34.79 -7.91
C ARG A 5 -22.56 33.56 -8.81
N SER A 6 -21.39 33.51 -9.43
CA SER A 6 -20.97 32.40 -10.31
C SER A 6 -19.82 31.55 -9.76
N ARG A 7 -19.50 31.65 -8.47
CA ARG A 7 -18.44 30.82 -7.81
C ARG A 7 -18.94 29.54 -7.13
N LEU A 8 -20.20 29.13 -7.35
CA LEU A 8 -20.74 27.87 -6.81
C LEU A 8 -20.84 26.72 -7.82
N LEU A 9 -20.32 26.90 -9.05
CA LEU A 9 -20.49 25.95 -10.16
C LEU A 9 -19.17 25.32 -10.64
N ALA A 10 -18.12 25.35 -9.81
CA ALA A 10 -16.80 24.81 -10.15
C ALA A 10 -16.31 23.66 -9.24
N ILE A 11 -17.15 23.14 -8.33
CA ILE A 11 -16.76 22.01 -7.45
C ILE A 11 -17.46 20.70 -7.85
N THR A 12 -18.43 20.73 -8.78
CA THR A 12 -19.12 19.54 -9.28
C THR A 12 -18.54 18.95 -10.57
N THR A 13 -17.41 19.47 -11.07
CA THR A 13 -16.78 19.02 -12.32
C THR A 13 -15.35 18.47 -12.13
N GLY A 14 -14.98 18.10 -10.90
CA GLY A 14 -13.67 17.52 -10.57
C GLY A 14 -13.71 16.04 -10.18
N PHE A 15 -14.87 15.37 -10.28
CA PHE A 15 -15.07 13.98 -9.84
C PHE A 15 -15.36 13.00 -10.98
N VAL A 16 -15.06 13.38 -12.23
CA VAL A 16 -15.24 12.53 -13.41
C VAL A 16 -13.95 12.49 -14.23
N LEU A 17 -12.85 12.09 -13.59
CA LEU A 17 -11.75 11.39 -14.23
C LEU A 17 -11.26 10.28 -13.28
N LEU A 18 -12.22 9.55 -12.70
CA LEU A 18 -12.05 8.12 -12.50
C LEU A 18 -11.76 7.55 -13.89
N LEU A 19 -10.48 7.50 -14.26
CA LEU A 19 -9.98 6.58 -15.27
C LEU A 19 -10.20 5.16 -14.74
N THR A 20 -11.46 4.75 -14.60
CA THR A 20 -11.86 3.39 -14.90
C THR A 20 -11.73 3.25 -16.40
N GLY A 21 -10.48 3.26 -16.87
CA GLY A 21 -10.18 2.64 -18.15
C GLY A 21 -10.69 1.22 -17.99
N LEU A 22 -11.78 0.91 -18.68
CA LEU A 22 -12.10 -0.46 -18.99
C LEU A 22 -10.89 -0.96 -19.76
N ALA A 23 -9.92 -1.53 -19.05
CA ALA A 23 -9.02 -2.49 -19.65
C ALA A 23 -9.95 -3.65 -20.04
N GLN A 24 -10.56 -3.52 -21.22
CA GLN A 24 -11.00 -4.68 -21.96
C GLN A 24 -9.74 -5.54 -22.09
N ALA A 25 -9.63 -6.54 -21.21
CA ALA A 25 -8.96 -7.77 -21.53
C ALA A 25 -9.81 -8.41 -22.65
N GLU A 26 -9.67 -7.86 -23.84
CA GLU A 26 -10.11 -8.51 -25.06
C GLU A 26 -9.10 -9.62 -25.31
N ASP A 27 -9.60 -10.85 -25.19
CA ASP A 27 -9.01 -12.12 -25.58
C ASP A 27 -7.48 -12.17 -25.58
N ASP A 28 -6.91 -12.70 -24.50
CA ASP A 28 -5.96 -13.79 -24.70
C ASP A 28 -5.75 -14.59 -23.42
N ARG A 29 -5.43 -15.87 -23.63
CA ARG A 29 -5.11 -16.91 -22.64
C ARG A 29 -3.83 -16.59 -21.82
N SER A 30 -3.60 -15.34 -21.48
CA SER A 30 -2.43 -14.86 -20.75
C SER A 30 -2.70 -14.93 -19.24
N GLU A 31 -1.77 -15.51 -18.51
CA GLU A 31 -1.87 -15.63 -17.06
C GLU A 31 -1.95 -14.23 -16.44
N PRO A 32 -3.03 -13.89 -15.70
CA PRO A 32 -3.21 -12.56 -15.12
C PRO A 32 -2.07 -12.14 -14.18
N ASN A 33 -1.27 -13.10 -13.71
CA ASN A 33 -0.08 -12.87 -12.90
C ASN A 33 1.09 -12.25 -13.69
N ALA A 34 1.18 -12.48 -15.01
CA ALA A 34 2.30 -12.03 -15.84
C ALA A 34 2.43 -10.51 -15.90
N PHE A 35 1.31 -9.79 -15.77
CA PHE A 35 1.29 -8.32 -15.74
C PHE A 35 1.99 -7.74 -14.51
N LEU A 36 2.05 -8.44 -13.38
CA LEU A 36 2.76 -7.96 -12.19
C LEU A 36 4.25 -8.25 -12.23
N LYS A 37 4.71 -9.24 -12.99
CA LYS A 37 6.10 -9.70 -12.95
C LYS A 37 7.10 -8.57 -13.15
N GLY A 38 8.01 -8.35 -12.20
CA GLY A 38 9.06 -7.34 -12.30
C GLY A 38 9.34 -6.61 -11.00
N THR A 39 10.21 -5.62 -11.07
CA THR A 39 10.66 -4.82 -9.92
C THR A 39 9.96 -3.47 -9.90
N PHE A 40 9.51 -3.04 -8.73
CA PHE A 40 8.82 -1.78 -8.54
C PHE A 40 9.40 -1.03 -7.36
N ARG A 41 9.61 0.27 -7.55
CA ARG A 41 9.96 1.18 -6.47
C ARG A 41 8.69 1.83 -5.94
N PHE A 42 8.49 1.83 -4.63
CA PHE A 42 7.30 2.38 -4.01
C PHE A 42 7.61 3.40 -2.93
N SER A 43 6.61 4.24 -2.68
CA SER A 43 6.56 5.17 -1.56
C SER A 43 5.16 5.13 -0.96
N THR A 44 5.03 4.89 0.34
CA THR A 44 3.73 4.77 1.01
C THR A 44 3.72 5.43 2.38
N VAL A 45 2.55 5.95 2.75
CA VAL A 45 2.26 6.47 4.07
C VAL A 45 1.27 5.52 4.73
N LYS A 46 1.58 5.09 5.95
CA LYS A 46 0.72 4.24 6.76
C LYS A 46 0.34 4.97 8.03
N THR A 47 -0.95 5.06 8.28
CA THR A 47 -1.50 5.64 9.51
C THR A 47 -2.07 4.52 10.34
N CYS A 48 -1.57 4.37 11.57
CA CYS A 48 -1.99 3.32 12.48
C CYS A 48 -2.55 3.92 13.77
N THR A 49 -3.64 3.36 14.25
CA THR A 49 -4.21 3.65 15.57
C THR A 49 -3.95 2.46 16.48
N ASP A 50 -3.30 2.69 17.61
CA ASP A 50 -3.12 1.68 18.66
C ASP A 50 -4.49 1.31 19.25
N VAL A 51 -4.77 0.00 19.33
CA VAL A 51 -6.08 -0.51 19.77
C VAL A 51 -6.35 -0.25 21.26
N VAL A 52 -5.31 -0.15 22.08
CA VAL A 52 -5.40 -0.01 23.54
C VAL A 52 -5.45 1.46 23.94
N ILE A 53 -4.49 2.27 23.48
CA ILE A 53 -4.37 3.67 23.89
C ILE A 53 -5.01 4.67 22.92
N GLY A 54 -5.38 4.24 21.71
CA GLY A 54 -6.02 5.08 20.70
C GLY A 54 -5.09 6.12 20.08
N SER A 55 -3.79 6.07 20.35
CA SER A 55 -2.81 6.99 19.77
C SER A 55 -2.65 6.73 18.28
N ILE A 56 -2.57 7.79 17.49
CA ILE A 56 -2.36 7.74 16.05
C ILE A 56 -0.88 7.99 15.76
N VAL A 57 -0.30 7.15 14.91
CA VAL A 57 1.08 7.28 14.44
C VAL A 57 1.11 7.22 12.91
N HIS A 58 2.02 7.99 12.32
CA HIS A 58 2.25 8.02 10.88
C HIS A 58 3.63 7.45 10.57
N PHE A 59 3.65 6.51 9.65
CA PHE A 59 4.86 5.91 9.11
C PHE A 59 4.99 6.27 7.64
N TYR A 60 6.20 6.63 7.24
CA TYR A 60 6.57 6.88 5.85
C TYR A 60 7.53 5.77 5.42
N PHE A 61 7.20 5.12 4.30
CA PHE A 61 7.98 4.01 3.78
C PHE A 61 8.43 4.31 2.36
N ASN A 62 9.67 3.94 2.07
CA ASN A 62 10.18 3.85 0.72
C ASN A 62 10.85 2.48 0.54
N GLY A 63 10.60 1.83 -0.58
CA GLY A 63 11.10 0.48 -0.77
C GLY A 63 11.04 -0.01 -2.20
N THR A 64 11.37 -1.29 -2.33
CA THR A 64 11.27 -2.04 -3.58
C THR A 64 10.46 -3.31 -3.33
N ILE A 65 9.58 -3.63 -4.27
CA ILE A 65 8.86 -4.90 -4.32
C ILE A 65 9.15 -5.60 -5.65
N ILE A 66 9.43 -6.89 -5.59
CA ILE A 66 9.71 -7.73 -6.75
C ILE A 66 8.62 -8.80 -6.82
N TYR A 67 7.81 -8.74 -7.87
CA TYR A 67 6.78 -9.73 -8.16
C TYR A 67 7.33 -10.80 -9.11
N ASP A 68 7.09 -12.08 -8.80
CA ASP A 68 7.59 -13.21 -9.59
C ASP A 68 6.76 -13.49 -10.86
N GLY A 69 5.51 -13.01 -10.90
CA GLY A 69 4.57 -13.33 -11.97
C GLY A 69 3.83 -14.66 -11.77
N ALA A 70 3.95 -15.28 -10.60
CA ALA A 70 3.38 -16.57 -10.22
C ALA A 70 2.57 -16.51 -8.91
N GLY A 71 2.42 -15.31 -8.30
CA GLY A 71 1.60 -15.10 -7.10
C GLY A 71 2.41 -14.84 -5.83
N SER A 72 3.74 -14.67 -5.93
CA SER A 72 4.61 -14.32 -4.80
C SER A 72 5.39 -13.04 -5.05
N ALA A 73 5.65 -12.30 -3.98
CA ALA A 73 6.46 -11.09 -4.06
C ALA A 73 7.40 -10.97 -2.86
N THR A 74 8.59 -10.45 -3.12
CA THR A 74 9.56 -10.07 -2.08
C THR A 74 9.58 -8.56 -1.95
N LEU A 75 9.57 -8.06 -0.73
CA LEU A 75 9.58 -6.63 -0.44
C LEU A 75 10.72 -6.30 0.51
N SER A 76 11.40 -5.18 0.25
CA SER A 76 12.34 -4.56 1.17
C SER A 76 12.05 -3.06 1.26
N GLN A 77 11.99 -2.52 2.47
CA GLN A 77 11.65 -1.13 2.69
C GLN A 77 12.40 -0.51 3.86
N GLN A 78 12.58 0.81 3.78
CA GLN A 78 12.98 1.67 4.88
C GLN A 78 11.75 2.44 5.36
N GLY A 79 11.49 2.38 6.66
CA GLY A 79 10.45 3.11 7.35
C GLY A 79 11.00 4.27 8.15
N MET A 80 10.18 5.31 8.31
CA MET A 80 10.40 6.41 9.23
C MET A 80 9.13 6.65 10.03
N LEU A 81 9.24 6.55 11.35
CA LEU A 81 8.20 6.95 12.29
C LEU A 81 8.40 8.41 12.66
N VAL A 82 7.36 9.22 12.49
CA VAL A 82 7.34 10.64 12.88
C VAL A 82 6.31 10.83 13.98
N LEU A 83 6.77 11.10 15.20
CA LEU A 83 5.90 11.50 16.31
C LEU A 83 6.02 13.02 16.52
N PRO A 84 4.92 13.73 16.83
CA PRO A 84 4.98 15.15 17.13
C PRO A 84 5.95 15.44 18.30
N GLY A 85 6.94 16.30 18.06
CA GLY A 85 7.90 16.74 19.08
C GLY A 85 9.05 15.76 19.37
N SER A 86 9.17 14.65 18.63
CA SER A 86 10.30 13.72 18.77
C SER A 86 11.22 13.74 17.54
N THR A 87 12.43 13.21 17.71
CA THR A 87 13.27 12.83 16.56
C THR A 87 12.61 11.69 15.78
N PRO A 88 12.62 11.74 14.43
CA PRO A 88 12.16 10.62 13.63
C PRO A 88 12.97 9.36 13.91
N LEU A 89 12.30 8.22 13.98
CA LEU A 89 12.95 6.91 14.14
C LEU A 89 12.94 6.19 12.79
N SER A 90 14.11 5.82 12.30
CA SER A 90 14.28 5.07 11.06
C SER A 90 14.48 3.58 11.33
N PHE A 91 13.92 2.74 10.46
CA PHE A 91 14.02 1.29 10.57
C PHE A 91 13.93 0.65 9.17
N GLU A 92 14.26 -0.63 9.08
CA GLU A 92 14.19 -1.40 7.84
C GLU A 92 13.38 -2.67 8.05
N GLU A 93 12.62 -3.05 7.02
CA GLU A 93 11.78 -4.24 7.01
C GLU A 93 11.94 -5.02 5.71
N ARG A 94 11.70 -6.33 5.81
CA ARG A 94 11.54 -7.23 4.68
C ARG A 94 10.25 -8.01 4.83
N ALA A 95 9.64 -8.37 3.71
CA ALA A 95 8.45 -9.21 3.69
C ALA A 95 8.44 -10.17 2.51
N GLU A 96 7.91 -11.36 2.78
CA GLU A 96 7.48 -12.32 1.77
C GLU A 96 5.96 -12.21 1.68
N LEU A 97 5.45 -11.95 0.49
CA LEU A 97 4.05 -11.68 0.22
C LEU A 97 3.49 -12.68 -0.78
N THR A 98 2.22 -13.00 -0.64
CA THR A 98 1.43 -13.64 -1.69
C THR A 98 0.43 -12.65 -2.26
N TYR A 99 0.09 -12.78 -3.54
CA TYR A 99 -0.88 -11.91 -4.19
C TYR A 99 -1.80 -12.67 -5.15
N LEU A 100 -3.01 -12.14 -5.30
CA LEU A 100 -4.02 -12.69 -6.21
C LEU A 100 -4.57 -11.57 -7.10
N PRO A 101 -4.20 -11.51 -8.40
CA PRO A 101 -4.75 -10.54 -9.33
C PRO A 101 -6.15 -10.93 -9.77
N LYS A 102 -6.97 -9.90 -9.97
CA LYS A 102 -8.33 -9.97 -10.48
C LYS A 102 -8.34 -9.58 -11.95
N PRO A 103 -9.34 -10.03 -12.73
CA PRO A 103 -9.45 -9.70 -14.16
C PRO A 103 -9.49 -8.20 -14.46
N ASN A 104 -9.90 -7.36 -13.51
CA ASN A 104 -9.96 -5.91 -13.65
C ASN A 104 -8.64 -5.20 -13.30
N GLY A 105 -7.53 -5.93 -13.13
CA GLY A 105 -6.22 -5.39 -12.77
C GLY A 105 -6.04 -5.07 -11.28
N GLY A 106 -7.09 -5.23 -10.46
CA GLY A 106 -7.00 -5.10 -9.01
C GLY A 106 -6.37 -6.34 -8.39
N PHE A 107 -5.66 -6.21 -7.28
CA PHE A 107 -5.10 -7.36 -6.57
C PHE A 107 -5.07 -7.12 -5.06
N ILE A 108 -5.09 -8.22 -4.32
CA ILE A 108 -4.87 -8.22 -2.87
C ILE A 108 -3.53 -8.91 -2.64
N GLN A 109 -2.72 -8.35 -1.75
CA GLN A 109 -1.48 -8.97 -1.29
C GLN A 109 -1.41 -9.00 0.23
N GLU A 110 -0.87 -10.08 0.76
CA GLU A 110 -0.82 -10.38 2.20
C GLU A 110 0.51 -11.02 2.54
N GLY A 111 0.98 -10.82 3.77
CA GLY A 111 2.20 -11.48 4.23
C GLY A 111 2.69 -10.97 5.58
N THR A 112 3.90 -11.40 5.90
CA THR A 112 4.54 -11.13 7.19
C THR A 112 5.74 -10.23 6.98
N PHE A 113 5.82 -9.17 7.78
CA PHE A 113 6.93 -8.22 7.76
C PHE A 113 7.84 -8.52 8.94
N ILE A 114 9.14 -8.46 8.70
CA ILE A 114 10.17 -8.73 9.71
C ILE A 114 11.15 -7.56 9.66
N ALA A 115 11.46 -7.00 10.83
CA ALA A 115 12.50 -5.99 10.97
C ALA A 115 13.85 -6.57 10.52
N ALA A 116 14.67 -5.79 9.81
CA ALA A 116 15.97 -6.29 9.32
C ALA A 116 16.90 -6.76 10.45
N ASP A 117 16.79 -6.15 11.64
CA ASP A 117 17.50 -6.52 12.87
C ASP A 117 16.79 -7.62 13.70
N HIS A 118 15.67 -8.15 13.21
CA HIS A 118 14.82 -9.15 13.86
C HIS A 118 14.25 -8.70 15.22
N SER A 119 14.16 -7.39 15.46
CA SER A 119 13.61 -6.82 16.70
C SER A 119 12.09 -6.99 16.83
N TYR A 120 11.37 -7.12 15.72
CA TYR A 120 9.94 -7.39 15.70
C TYR A 120 9.46 -8.05 14.40
N THR A 121 8.24 -8.59 14.48
CA THR A 121 7.49 -9.15 13.36
C THR A 121 6.08 -8.55 13.31
N VAL A 122 5.59 -8.21 12.11
CA VAL A 122 4.23 -7.74 11.87
C VAL A 122 3.45 -8.77 11.07
N THR A 123 2.27 -9.15 11.58
CA THR A 123 1.36 -10.10 10.93
C THR A 123 -0.03 -9.50 10.75
N GLY A 124 -0.82 -10.08 9.85
CA GLY A 124 -2.15 -9.58 9.49
C GLY A 124 -2.13 -8.41 8.50
N THR A 125 -0.95 -8.07 7.98
CA THR A 125 -0.81 -7.02 6.97
C THR A 125 -1.45 -7.46 5.66
N ARG A 126 -2.37 -6.62 5.19
CA ARG A 126 -3.04 -6.78 3.91
C ARG A 126 -2.94 -5.46 3.15
N MET A 127 -2.70 -5.53 1.85
CA MET A 127 -2.64 -4.37 0.96
C MET A 127 -3.44 -4.66 -0.30
N ILE A 128 -4.05 -3.62 -0.85
CA ILE A 128 -4.83 -3.69 -2.07
C ILE A 128 -4.14 -2.80 -3.10
N GLY A 129 -3.82 -3.36 -4.26
CA GLY A 129 -3.22 -2.63 -5.36
C GLY A 129 -4.09 -2.66 -6.62
N GLN A 130 -3.80 -1.75 -7.55
CA GLN A 130 -4.36 -1.72 -8.89
C GLN A 130 -3.21 -1.57 -9.90
N ILE A 131 -3.26 -2.36 -10.96
CA ILE A 131 -2.29 -2.30 -12.07
C ILE A 131 -3.00 -1.63 -13.24
N ASP A 132 -2.34 -0.69 -13.88
CA ASP A 132 -2.81 -0.11 -15.14
C ASP A 132 -2.41 -0.97 -16.35
N ALA A 133 -3.00 -0.68 -17.51
CA ALA A 133 -2.74 -1.40 -18.75
C ALA A 133 -1.28 -1.26 -19.24
N GLN A 134 -0.55 -0.27 -18.74
CA GLN A 134 0.85 0.02 -19.06
C GLN A 134 1.83 -0.68 -18.10
N GLY A 135 1.32 -1.42 -17.12
CA GLY A 135 2.10 -2.17 -16.14
C GLY A 135 2.68 -1.32 -15.02
N SER A 136 2.20 -0.08 -14.82
CA SER A 136 2.47 0.72 -13.61
C SER A 136 1.45 0.39 -12.53
N VAL A 137 1.89 0.33 -11.27
CA VAL A 137 1.03 -0.04 -10.15
C VAL A 137 0.57 1.21 -9.41
N VAL A 138 -0.68 1.59 -9.61
CA VAL A 138 -1.28 2.69 -8.87
C VAL A 138 -1.94 2.17 -7.60
N MET A 139 -1.24 2.50 -6.53
CA MET A 139 -1.58 2.55 -5.13
C MET A 139 -1.90 1.27 -4.32
N LEU A 140 -0.97 0.95 -3.41
CA LEU A 140 -1.15 0.04 -2.27
C LEU A 140 -1.98 0.76 -1.21
N SER A 141 -3.29 0.78 -1.41
CA SER A 141 -4.21 1.19 -0.36
C SER A 141 -4.24 0.10 0.73
N GLY A 142 -4.21 0.52 1.99
CA GLY A 142 -4.58 -0.37 3.08
C GLY A 142 -6.05 -0.77 2.91
N PRO A 143 -6.45 -1.96 3.38
CA PRO A 143 -7.83 -2.41 3.27
C PRO A 143 -8.78 -1.40 3.90
N MET A 144 -9.92 -1.18 3.25
CA MET A 144 -11.08 -0.49 3.83
C MET A 144 -12.20 -1.52 3.99
N PRO A 145 -12.64 -1.84 5.23
CA PRO A 145 -12.17 -1.30 6.50
C PRO A 145 -10.74 -1.77 6.85
N SER A 146 -10.05 -0.98 7.68
CA SER A 146 -8.71 -1.30 8.17
C SER A 146 -8.68 -2.65 8.85
N VAL A 147 -7.75 -3.52 8.46
CA VAL A 147 -7.54 -4.82 9.07
C VAL A 147 -6.64 -4.66 10.28
N LYS A 148 -6.88 -5.47 11.31
CA LYS A 148 -6.05 -5.48 12.52
C LYS A 148 -4.70 -6.11 12.21
N GLU A 149 -3.64 -5.37 12.47
CA GLU A 149 -2.26 -5.84 12.42
C GLU A 149 -1.75 -6.12 13.83
N THR A 150 -0.87 -7.14 13.95
CA THR A 150 -0.24 -7.50 15.22
C THR A 150 1.27 -7.36 15.09
N VAL A 151 1.87 -6.58 15.98
CA VAL A 151 3.31 -6.40 16.11
C VAL A 151 3.79 -7.21 17.31
N THR A 152 4.69 -8.16 17.07
CA THR A 152 5.31 -8.97 18.12
C THR A 152 6.78 -8.60 18.21
N SER A 153 7.20 -8.05 19.34
CA SER A 153 8.61 -7.78 19.65
C SER A 153 9.34 -9.08 19.99
N SER A 154 10.63 -9.15 19.66
CA SER A 154 11.53 -10.24 20.07
C SER A 154 11.66 -10.38 21.60
N ALA A 155 11.37 -9.32 22.36
CA ALA A 155 11.29 -9.35 23.82
C ALA A 155 9.97 -9.93 24.36
N GLY A 156 9.06 -10.38 23.49
CA GLY A 156 7.77 -10.99 23.86
C GLY A 156 6.61 -10.00 24.01
N GLY A 157 6.83 -8.71 23.76
CA GLY A 157 5.76 -7.70 23.74
C GLY A 157 4.84 -7.87 22.53
N VAL A 158 3.53 -7.69 22.72
CA VAL A 158 2.53 -7.77 21.65
C VAL A 158 1.70 -6.48 21.63
N SER A 159 1.64 -5.83 20.48
CA SER A 159 0.84 -4.63 20.23
C SER A 159 -0.10 -4.87 19.04
N GLN A 160 -1.28 -4.25 19.07
CA GLN A 160 -2.28 -4.38 18.02
C GLN A 160 -2.65 -3.00 17.48
N TYR A 161 -2.75 -2.91 16.15
CA TYR A 161 -3.02 -1.66 15.46
C TYR A 161 -4.10 -1.84 14.40
N PHE A 162 -4.92 -0.81 14.20
CA PHE A 162 -5.71 -0.67 12.98
C PHE A 162 -4.98 0.30 12.05
N CYS A 163 -4.58 -0.19 10.89
CA CYS A 163 -3.77 0.58 9.96
C CYS A 163 -4.49 0.81 8.62
N GLY A 164 -4.37 2.02 8.11
CA GLY A 164 -4.65 2.38 6.72
C GLY A 164 -3.35 2.78 6.03
N ALA A 165 -3.22 2.47 4.74
CA ALA A 165 -2.05 2.83 3.95
C ALA A 165 -2.46 3.48 2.64
N SER A 166 -1.59 4.32 2.08
CA SER A 166 -1.75 4.91 0.76
C SER A 166 -0.38 5.27 0.20
N GLY A 167 -0.11 4.91 -1.05
CA GLY A 167 1.20 5.14 -1.64
C GLY A 167 1.33 4.53 -3.01
N THR A 168 2.24 5.01 -3.86
CA THR A 168 2.38 4.61 -5.27
C THR A 168 3.52 3.63 -5.48
N ALA A 169 3.43 2.76 -6.51
CA ALA A 169 4.52 1.87 -6.91
C ALA A 169 4.79 1.94 -8.42
N VAL A 170 6.00 2.31 -8.81
CA VAL A 170 6.38 2.46 -10.23
C VAL A 170 7.32 1.35 -10.63
N ARG A 171 7.04 0.71 -11.76
CA ARG A 171 7.91 -0.31 -12.33
C ARG A 171 9.25 0.30 -12.72
N ILE A 172 10.34 -0.35 -12.33
CA ILE A 172 11.70 0.01 -12.74
C ILE A 172 12.28 -1.07 -13.65
N ARG A 173 13.16 -0.66 -14.56
CA ARG A 173 13.86 -1.54 -15.52
C ARG A 173 15.25 -1.88 -15.02
#